data_AF-A0A7C2A4U9-F1
#
_entry.id   AF-A0A7C2A4U9-F1
#
_cell.length_a   1.000
_cell.length_b   1.000
_cell.length_c   1.000
_cell.angle_alpha   90.00
_cell.angle_beta   90.00
_cell.angle_gamma   90.00
#
_symmetry.space_group_name_H-M   'P 1'
#
loop_
_entity.id
_entity.type
_entity.pdbx_description
1 polymer ?
#
loop_
_entity_poly.entity_id
_entity_poly.type
_entity_poly.pdbx_seq_one_letter_code
_entity_poly.pdbx_strand_id
1 'polypeptide(L)' 'MYVAWCPELDIASQGENIEKALRNLKEAIELYLEDEDAKVPSSPIFLTTIEVKNAKAAHSIGA' A
#
# COMPACT_ATOMS: atom_id res chain seq x y z
N MET A 1 -9.93 8.85 -5.72
CA MET A 1 -9.12 8.67 -4.51
C MET A 1 -8.03 7.69 -4.83
N TYR A 2 -6.77 8.08 -4.62
CA TYR A 2 -5.58 7.29 -4.88
C TYR A 2 -4.85 7.07 -3.55
N VAL A 3 -4.20 5.92 -3.41
CA VAL A 3 -3.38 5.57 -2.25
C VAL A 3 -1.96 5.29 -2.73
N ALA A 4 -0.98 5.82 -2.02
CA ALA A 4 0.44 5.50 -2.18
C ALA A 4 0.93 4.86 -0.88
N TRP A 5 1.79 3.86 -0.98
CA TRP A 5 2.26 3.07 0.17
C TRP A 5 3.74 2.75 0.01
N CYS A 6 4.49 2.90 1.10
CA CYS A 6 5.87 2.46 1.27
C CYS A 6 5.86 1.23 2.20
N PRO A 7 5.94 0.01 1.65
CA PRO A 7 5.89 -1.22 2.45
C PRO A 7 7.05 -1.34 3.45
N GLU A 8 8.20 -0.76 3.14
CA GLU A 8 9.39 -0.81 3.98
C GLU A 8 9.15 -0.14 5.33
N LEU A 9 8.50 1.03 5.32
CA LEU A 9 8.25 1.80 6.54
C LEU A 9 6.83 1.57 7.10
N ASP A 10 6.01 0.79 6.40
CA ASP A 10 4.57 0.66 6.64
C ASP A 10 3.86 2.01 6.72
N ILE A 11 4.21 2.93 5.80
CA ILE A 11 3.64 4.28 5.71
C ILE A 11 2.80 4.37 4.45
N ALA A 12 1.56 4.81 4.59
CA ALA A 12 0.66 5.06 3.48
C ALA A 12 0.13 6.51 3.50
N SER A 13 -0.20 7.02 2.32
CA SER A 13 -0.87 8.30 2.16
C SER A 13 -1.96 8.19 1.09
N GLN A 14 -2.91 9.13 1.10
CA GLN A 14 -3.97 9.23 0.11
C GLN A 14 -4.02 10.62 -0.55
N GLY A 15 -4.56 10.66 -1.77
CA GLY A 15 -4.71 11.90 -2.55
C GLY A 15 -5.85 11.84 -3.56
N GLU A 16 -6.31 13.01 -4.01
CA GLU A 16 -7.34 13.14 -5.04
C GLU A 16 -6.86 12.70 -6.43
N ASN A 17 -5.54 12.79 -6.67
CA ASN A 17 -4.82 12.31 -7.84
C ASN A 17 -3.52 11.60 -7.42
N ILE A 18 -2.84 10.98 -8.39
CA ILE A 18 -1.61 10.20 -8.17
C ILE A 18 -0.50 11.10 -7.62
N GLU A 19 -0.32 12.29 -8.20
CA GLU A 19 0.72 13.25 -7.84
C GLU A 19 0.60 13.68 -6.37
N LYS A 20 -0.62 13.92 -5.91
CA LYS A 20 -0.90 14.32 -4.53
C LYS A 20 -0.69 13.17 -3.55
N ALA A 21 -1.10 11.94 -3.90
CA ALA A 21 -0.81 10.78 -3.06
C ALA A 21 0.70 10.54 -2.91
N LEU A 22 1.47 10.70 -3.99
CA LEU A 22 2.93 10.58 -3.95
C LEU A 22 3.59 11.71 -3.15
N ARG A 23 3.17 12.97 -3.34
CA ARG A 23 3.69 14.09 -2.55
C ARG A 23 3.41 13.91 -1.06
N ASN A 24 2.18 13.57 -0.71
CA ASN A 24 1.78 13.33 0.68
C ASN A 24 2.56 12.15 1.29
N LEU A 25 2.85 11.09 0.51
CA LEU A 25 3.65 9.96 0.99
C LEU A 25 5.10 10.39 1.25
N LYS A 26 5.67 11.21 0.37
CA LYS A 26 7.02 11.76 0.55
C LYS A 26 7.12 12.58 1.84
N GLU A 27 6.20 13.51 2.06
CA GLU A 27 6.16 14.33 3.28
C GLU A 27 6.01 13.46 4.54
N ALA A 28 5.17 12.43 4.51
CA ALA A 28 5.00 11.51 5.64
C ALA A 28 6.27 10.70 5.95
N ILE A 29 7.02 10.28 4.92
CA ILE A 29 8.30 9.59 5.08
C ILE A 29 9.37 10.53 5.63
N GLU A 30 9.46 11.76 5.12
CA GLU A 30 10.41 12.77 5.61
C GLU A 30 10.16 13.04 7.10
N LEU A 31 8.90 13.24 7.51
CA LEU A 31 8.51 13.42 8.91
C LEU A 31 8.86 12.19 9.79
N TYR A 32 8.68 10.96 9.30
CA TYR A 32 9.06 9.77 10.05
C TYR A 32 10.57 9.68 10.29
N LEU A 33 11.37 10.04 9.28
CA LEU A 33 12.84 9.95 9.35
C LEU A 33 13.48 11.07 10.18
N GLU A 34 12.72 12.10 10.55
CA GLU A 34 13.16 13.13 11.51
C GLU A 34 13.16 12.63 12.97
N ASP A 35 12.51 11.51 13.27
CA ASP A 35 12.48 10.89 14.61
C ASP A 35 13.81 10.17 14.92
N GLU A 36 14.36 10.36 16.11
CA GLU A 36 15.60 9.71 16.56
C GLU A 36 15.47 8.18 16.62
N ASP A 37 14.24 7.68 16.83
CA ASP A 37 13.93 6.25 16.90
C ASP A 37 13.49 5.65 15.55
N ALA A 38 13.57 6.43 14.46
CA ALA A 38 13.18 5.98 13.13
C ALA A 38 13.94 4.71 12.70
N LYS A 39 13.19 3.65 12.38
CA LYS A 39 13.75 2.39 11.90
C LYS A 39 13.59 2.31 10.39
N VAL A 40 14.71 2.19 9.70
CA VAL A 40 14.75 1.83 8.28
C VAL A 40 15.09 0.33 8.21
N PRO A 41 14.23 -0.51 7.60
CA PRO A 41 14.55 -1.92 7.44
C PRO A 41 15.85 -2.10 6.66
N SER A 42 16.74 -2.94 7.17
CA SER A 42 18.01 -3.29 6.51
C SER A 42 17.91 -4.56 5.65
N SER A 43 16.76 -5.25 5.70
CA SER A 43 16.53 -6.51 5.01
C SER A 43 15.75 -6.30 3.70
N PRO A 44 16.01 -7.11 2.67
CA PRO A 44 15.29 -7.00 1.40
C PRO A 44 13.81 -7.37 1.57
N ILE A 45 12.92 -6.55 1.00
CA ILE A 45 11.49 -6.87 0.92
C ILE A 45 11.22 -7.72 -0.33
N PHE A 46 10.32 -8.70 -0.22
CA PHE A 46 9.76 -9.41 -1.37
C PHE A 46 8.32 -8.94 -1.58
N LEU A 47 8.11 -8.06 -2.56
CA LEU A 47 6.79 -7.58 -2.95
C LEU A 47 6.37 -8.25 -4.26
N THR A 48 5.21 -8.92 -4.26
CA THR A 48 4.64 -9.54 -5.45
C THR A 48 3.13 -9.36 -5.47
N THR A 49 2.54 -9.36 -6.66
CA THR A 49 1.09 -9.34 -6.85
C THR A 49 0.63 -10.71 -7.31
N ILE A 50 -0.45 -11.21 -6.72
CA ILE A 50 -1.10 -12.46 -7.12
C ILE A 50 -2.54 -12.18 -7.56
N GLU A 51 -2.94 -12.77 -8.67
CA GLU A 51 -4.34 -12.76 -9.13
C GLU A 51 -5.01 -14.07 -8.71
N VAL A 52 -6.22 -13.99 -8.15
CA VAL A 52 -6.99 -15.17 -7.73
C VAL A 52 -8.35 -15.20 -8.43
N LYS A 53 -8.75 -16.37 -8.93
CA LYS A 53 -10.09 -16.59 -9.51
C LYS A 53 -11.07 -16.99 -8.41
N ASN A 54 -12.22 -16.32 -8.35
CA ASN A 54 -13.29 -16.68 -7.42
C ASN A 54 -14.12 -17.84 -8.00
N ALA A 55 -13.93 -19.05 -7.50
CA ALA A 55 -14.75 -20.20 -7.85
C ALA A 55 -15.85 -20.39 -6.79
N LYS A 56 -16.97 -19.69 -6.94
CA LYS A 56 -18.24 -20.12 -6.34
C LYS A 56 -19.23 -20.47 -7.44
N ALA A 57 -19.59 -21.75 -7.43
CA ALA A 57 -20.43 -22.45 -8.38
C ALA A 57 -21.81 -21.78 -8.51
N ALA A 58 -22.28 -21.70 -9.75
CA ALA A 58 -23.69 -21.50 -10.04
C ALA A 58 -24.49 -22.63 -9.37
N HIS A 59 -25.14 -22.33 -8.25
CA HIS A 59 -26.26 -23.15 -7.79
C HIS A 59 -27.48 -22.60 -8.50
N SER A 60 -27.79 -23.15 -9.67
CA SER A 60 -29.10 -22.95 -10.30
C SER A 60 -30.14 -23.60 -9.39
N ILE A 61 -30.85 -22.81 -8.60
CA ILE A 61 -32.11 -23.24 -7.99
C ILE A 61 -33.12 -23.22 -9.13
N GLY A 62 -33.37 -24.40 -9.71
CA GLY A 62 -34.43 -24.57 -10.70
C GLY A 62 -35.80 -24.40 -10.06
N ALA A 63 -36.69 -23.70 -10.76
CA ALA A 63 -38.13 -23.70 -10.56
C ALA A 63 -38.79 -23.80 -11.94
#